data_AF-A0A3M1R5V2-F1
#
_entry.id   AF-A0A3M1R5V2-F1
#
_cell.length_a   1.000
_cell.length_b   1.000
_cell.length_c   1.000
_cell.angle_alpha   90.00
_cell.angle_beta   90.00
_cell.angle_gamma   90.00
#
_symmetry.space_group_name_H-M   'P 1'
#
loop_
_entity.id
_entity.type
_entity.pdbx_description
1 polymer ?
#
loop_
_entity_poly.entity_id
_entity_poly.type
_entity_poly.pdbx_seq_one_letter_code
_entity_poly.pdbx_strand_id
1 'polypeptide(L)'
;MRSPDRPARHSGVAFHYDGGIRLTRAGVAIDFRRRQPCGFISHAHADHLASHAYALCTPETAVLYRLRRGNHPVREMEYERPIEWNGTR
;
A
#
# COMPACT_ATOMS: atom_id res chain seq x y z
N MET A 1 -29.68 -1.31 -28.22
CA MET A 1 -29.34 -2.05 -26.97
C MET A 1 -27.84 -1.97 -26.77
N ARG A 2 -27.35 -1.20 -25.78
CA ARG A 2 -25.91 -1.10 -25.45
C ARG A 2 -25.48 -2.40 -24.75
N SER A 3 -24.42 -3.02 -25.28
CA SER A 3 -23.70 -4.10 -24.59
C SER A 3 -23.17 -3.60 -23.24
N PRO A 4 -23.20 -4.40 -22.16
CA PRO A 4 -22.65 -3.98 -20.88
C PRO A 4 -21.13 -3.85 -20.95
N ASP A 5 -20.65 -2.76 -20.36
CA ASP A 5 -19.27 -2.34 -20.26
C ASP A 5 -18.39 -3.46 -19.66
N ARG A 6 -17.44 -3.96 -20.45
CA ARG A 6 -16.50 -5.00 -20.03
C ARG A 6 -15.33 -4.26 -19.38
N PRO A 7 -14.98 -4.50 -18.10
CA PRO A 7 -13.87 -3.76 -17.48
C PRO A 7 -12.59 -3.99 -18.28
N ALA A 8 -11.91 -2.89 -18.60
CA ALA A 8 -10.68 -2.88 -19.37
C ALA A 8 -9.66 -3.84 -18.76
N ARG A 9 -9.20 -4.83 -19.53
CA ARG A 9 -8.08 -5.68 -19.15
C ARG A 9 -6.83 -4.80 -19.10
N HIS A 10 -6.30 -4.55 -17.90
CA HIS A 10 -5.11 -3.72 -17.73
C HIS A 10 -3.86 -4.49 -18.18
N SER A 11 -3.42 -4.27 -19.42
CA SER A 11 -2.20 -4.82 -20.01
C SER A 11 -0.92 -4.06 -19.60
N GLY A 12 -0.84 -3.62 -18.34
CA GLY A 12 0.35 -3.03 -17.75
C GLY A 12 1.01 -4.02 -16.79
N VAL A 13 2.34 -3.98 -16.66
CA VAL A 13 3.07 -4.82 -15.69
C VAL A 13 2.49 -4.56 -14.30
N ALA A 14 1.95 -5.59 -13.65
CA ALA A 14 1.23 -5.46 -12.37
C ALA A 14 2.11 -4.94 -11.21
N PHE A 15 3.43 -5.16 -11.30
CA PHE A 15 4.41 -4.70 -10.33
C PHE A 15 5.74 -4.32 -11.00
N HIS A 16 6.54 -3.52 -10.32
CA HIS A 16 7.91 -3.17 -10.71
C HIS A 16 8.86 -3.44 -9.53
N TYR A 17 10.05 -3.96 -9.82
CA TYR A 17 11.09 -4.17 -8.83
C TYR A 17 12.21 -3.12 -8.96
N ASP A 18 12.48 -2.40 -7.87
CA ASP A 18 13.60 -1.45 -7.76
C ASP A 18 14.07 -1.40 -6.30
N GLY A 19 14.82 -2.44 -5.90
CA GLY A 19 15.22 -2.63 -4.50
C GLY A 19 14.01 -2.78 -3.55
N GLY A 20 12.89 -3.29 -4.08
CA GLY A 20 11.59 -3.44 -3.42
C GLY A 20 10.46 -3.63 -4.44
N ILE A 21 9.32 -4.17 -4.02
CA ILE A 21 8.15 -4.44 -4.88
C ILE A 21 7.18 -3.25 -4.88
N ARG A 22 6.93 -2.66 -6.05
CA ARG A 22 5.92 -1.62 -6.23
C ARG A 22 4.76 -2.14 -7.05
N LEU A 23 3.55 -2.14 -6.49
CA LEU A 23 2.32 -2.43 -7.21
C LEU A 23 1.99 -1.22 -8.09
N THR A 24 2.15 -1.36 -9.41
CA THR A 24 2.13 -0.21 -10.34
C THR A 24 0.74 0.43 -10.41
N ARG A 25 -0.30 -0.39 -10.55
CA ARG A 25 -1.69 0.06 -10.63
C ARG A 25 -2.16 0.68 -9.31
N ALA A 26 -1.88 0.02 -8.19
CA ALA A 26 -2.26 0.51 -6.88
C ALA A 26 -1.42 1.74 -6.47
N GLY A 27 -0.25 1.94 -7.07
CA GLY A 27 0.69 3.01 -6.69
C GLY A 27 1.28 2.80 -5.30
N VAL A 28 1.35 1.56 -4.82
CA VAL A 28 1.76 1.20 -3.46
C VAL A 28 3.12 0.50 -3.49
N ALA A 29 4.01 0.89 -2.60
CA ALA A 29 5.32 0.26 -2.39
C ALA A 29 5.28 -0.68 -1.17
N ILE A 30 5.63 -1.95 -1.34
CA ILE A 30 5.52 -2.97 -0.28
C ILE A 30 6.82 -3.02 0.52
N ASP A 31 6.76 -2.71 1.82
CA ASP A 31 7.85 -2.84 2.78
C ASP A 31 9.17 -2.18 2.35
N PHE A 32 9.05 -1.02 1.68
CA PHE A 32 10.22 -0.28 1.22
C PHE A 32 10.99 0.29 2.40
N ARG A 33 12.31 0.06 2.41
CA ARG A 33 13.24 0.61 3.41
C ARG A 33 13.52 2.11 3.27
N ARG A 34 13.03 2.72 2.18
CA ARG A 34 13.18 4.15 1.87
C ARG A 34 11.81 4.81 1.79
N ARG A 35 11.75 6.12 2.07
CA ARG A 35 10.50 6.89 2.00
C ARG A 35 9.86 6.74 0.61
N GLN A 36 8.55 6.55 0.58
CA GLN A 36 7.73 6.45 -0.63
C GLN A 36 6.48 7.33 -0.48
N PRO A 37 5.85 7.76 -1.59
CA PRO A 37 4.58 8.48 -1.53
C PRO A 37 3.48 7.69 -0.81
N CYS A 38 3.34 6.40 -1.13
CA CYS A 38 2.43 5.47 -0.45
C CYS A 38 3.14 4.13 -0.20
N GLY A 39 3.28 3.74 1.06
CA GLY A 39 3.87 2.47 1.48
C GLY A 39 2.81 1.53 2.05
N PHE A 40 2.89 0.24 1.78
CA PHE A 40 2.23 -0.79 2.58
C PHE A 40 3.25 -1.36 3.55
N ILE A 41 2.88 -1.41 4.84
CA ILE A 41 3.71 -1.93 5.91
C ILE A 41 3.04 -3.22 6.40
N SER A 42 3.66 -4.36 6.08
CA SER A 42 3.12 -5.67 6.44
C SER A 42 3.12 -5.89 7.95
N HIS A 43 4.17 -5.44 8.62
CA HIS A 43 4.31 -5.51 10.07
C HIS A 43 5.35 -4.51 10.58
N ALA A 44 5.28 -4.21 11.87
CA ALA A 44 6.09 -3.15 12.48
C ALA A 44 7.49 -3.63 12.92
N HIS A 45 8.30 -4.17 12.02
CA HIS A 45 9.75 -4.31 12.25
C HIS A 45 10.54 -3.13 11.70
N ALA A 46 11.66 -2.80 12.34
CA ALA A 46 12.42 -1.58 12.05
C ALA A 46 12.97 -1.55 10.61
N ASP A 47 13.23 -2.71 10.03
CA ASP A 47 13.67 -2.90 8.66
C ASP A 47 12.57 -2.69 7.61
N HIS A 48 11.29 -2.59 8.01
CA HIS A 48 10.17 -2.32 7.09
C HIS A 48 9.48 -0.96 7.32
N LEU A 49 9.77 -0.29 8.44
CA LEU A 49 9.12 0.95 8.87
C LEU A 49 9.79 2.22 8.32
N ALA A 50 9.87 2.39 6.99
CA ALA A 50 10.30 3.68 6.46
C ALA A 50 9.25 4.78 6.70
N SER A 51 9.71 6.03 6.83
CA SER A 51 8.85 7.20 7.08
C SER A 51 8.09 7.64 5.82
N HIS A 52 7.20 6.78 5.30
CA HIS A 52 6.37 7.04 4.13
C HIS A 52 5.49 8.29 4.30
N ALA A 53 5.17 8.96 3.20
CA ALA A 53 4.28 10.13 3.24
C ALA A 53 2.84 9.74 3.61
N TYR A 54 2.42 8.55 3.18
CA TYR A 54 1.17 7.89 3.55
C TYR A 54 1.43 6.39 3.66
N ALA A 55 0.82 5.70 4.63
CA ALA A 55 0.98 4.26 4.78
C ALA A 55 -0.33 3.49 4.87
N LEU A 56 -0.35 2.29 4.30
CA LEU A 56 -1.41 1.29 4.45
C LEU A 56 -0.91 0.21 5.41
N CYS A 57 -1.65 -0.09 6.47
CA CYS A 57 -1.26 -1.13 7.44
C CYS A 57 -2.43 -1.50 8.34
N THR A 58 -2.28 -2.53 9.18
CA THR A 58 -3.30 -2.87 10.18
C THR A 58 -3.36 -1.83 11.31
N PRO A 59 -4.46 -1.74 12.08
CA PRO A 59 -4.54 -0.86 13.24
C PRO A 59 -3.37 -1.05 14.23
N GLU A 60 -2.97 -2.29 14.50
CA GLU A 60 -1.86 -2.61 15.41
C GLU A 60 -0.52 -2.10 14.87
N THR A 61 -0.29 -2.28 13.57
CA THR A 61 0.92 -1.78 12.90
C THR A 61 0.94 -0.24 12.90
N ALA A 62 -0.22 0.41 12.74
CA ALA A 62 -0.33 1.87 12.79
C ALA A 62 0.08 2.45 14.15
N VAL A 63 -0.31 1.81 15.26
CA VAL A 63 0.11 2.22 16.61
C VAL A 63 1.64 2.17 16.72
N LEU A 64 2.24 1.05 16.34
CA LEU A 64 3.70 0.86 16.43
C LEU A 64 4.47 1.77 15.46
N TYR A 65 3.93 2.01 14.27
CA TYR A 65 4.51 2.92 13.29
C TYR A 65 4.52 4.36 13.81
N ARG A 66 3.40 4.83 14.36
CA ARG A 66 3.29 6.17 14.96
C ARG A 66 4.24 6.33 16.15
N LEU A 67 4.35 5.30 16.99
CA LEU A 67 5.27 5.30 18.14
C LEU A 67 6.74 5.43 17.72
N ARG A 68 7.16 4.74 16.64
CA ARG A 68 8.57 4.66 16.25
C ARG A 68 9.01 5.72 15.26
N ARG A 69 8.10 6.21 14.41
CA ARG A 69 8.42 7.14 13.31
C ARG A 69 7.75 8.50 13.46
N GLY A 70 6.92 8.69 14.48
CA GLY A 70 6.13 9.91 14.70
C GLY A 70 4.76 9.84 14.02
N ASN A 71 3.99 10.91 14.16
CA ASN A 71 2.61 10.94 13.69
C ASN A 71 2.52 11.03 12.15
N HIS A 72 2.60 9.88 11.48
CA HIS A 72 2.45 9.76 10.04
C HIS A 72 0.99 9.49 9.64
N PRO A 73 0.53 10.01 8.48
CA PRO A 73 -0.76 9.65 7.91
C PRO A 73 -0.82 8.17 7.56
N VAL A 74 -1.88 7.50 7.99
CA VAL A 74 -2.12 6.08 7.69
C VAL A 74 -3.57 5.82 7.30
N ARG A 75 -3.76 4.83 6.44
CA ARG A 75 -5.02 4.12 6.25
C ARG A 75 -4.92 2.79 6.96
N GLU A 76 -5.72 2.62 7.99
CA GLU A 76 -5.84 1.35 8.71
C GLU A 76 -6.67 0.36 7.87
N MET A 77 -6.21 -0.89 7.83
CA MET A 77 -6.78 -2.00 7.08
C MET A 77 -7.09 -3.14 8.03
N GLU A 78 -8.38 -3.43 8.22
CA GLU A 78 -8.83 -4.57 9.01
C GLU A 78 -8.54 -5.89 8.29
N TYR A 79 -8.22 -6.94 9.06
CA TYR A 79 -8.05 -8.28 8.52
C TYR A 79 -9.30 -8.75 7.79
N GLU A 80 -9.10 -9.45 6.67
CA GLU A 80 -10.16 -10.04 5.84
C GLU A 80 -11.20 -9.03 5.30
N ARG A 81 -10.92 -7.72 5.42
CA ARG A 81 -11.76 -6.66 4.87
C ARG A 81 -11.07 -6.04 3.67
N PRO A 82 -11.47 -6.40 2.44
CA PRO A 82 -10.88 -5.79 1.25
C PRO A 82 -11.17 -4.29 1.21
N ILE A 83 -10.23 -3.54 0.65
CA ILE A 83 -10.40 -2.11 0.38
C ILE A 83 -10.30 -1.87 -1.12
N GLU A 84 -11.07 -0.90 -1.61
CA GLU A 84 -10.85 -0.35 -2.95
C GLU A 84 -9.74 0.70 -2.86
N TRP A 85 -8.70 0.55 -3.67
CA TRP A 85 -7.56 1.45 -3.70
C TRP A 85 -7.06 1.69 -5.12
N ASN A 86 -7.12 2.94 -5.58
CA ASN A 86 -6.71 3.34 -6.93
C ASN A 86 -7.28 2.43 -8.04
N GLY A 87 -8.58 2.09 -7.93
CA GLY A 87 -9.29 1.23 -8.88
C GLY A 87 -8.87 -0.24 -8.83
N THR A 88 -8.34 -0.71 -7.70
CA THR A 88 -7.93 -2.10 -7.45
C THR A 88 -8.54 -2.59 -6.15
N ARG A 89 -8.90 -3.87 -6.07
CA ARG A 89 -9.48 -4.54 -4.91
C ARG A 89 -8.72 -5.81 -4.57
#